data_AF-A0A955S7Z1-F1
#
_entry.id   AF-A0A955S7Z1-F1
#
_cell.length_a   1.000
_cell.length_b   1.000
_cell.length_c   1.000
_cell.angle_alpha   90.00
_cell.angle_beta   90.00
_cell.angle_gamma   90.00
#
_symmetry.space_group_name_H-M   'P 1'
#
loop_
_entity.id
_entity.type
_entity.pdbx_description
1 polymer ?
#
loop_
_entity_poly.entity_id
_entity_poly.type
_entity_poly.pdbx_seq_one_letter_code
_entity_poly.pdbx_strand_id
1 'polypeptide(L)'
;MERNLIFKKRKKRSNPDEILKVTALVYLKDALATERFEECAELIVKAKEFGADPSEINSIITRYVDQVRTSLNSAADNKAKNRLPI
;
A
#
# COMPACT_ATOMS: atom_id res chain seq x y z
N MET A 1 20.28 -5.80 19.54
CA MET A 1 21.10 -5.14 18.49
C MET A 1 20.24 -4.95 17.25
N GLU A 2 19.67 -3.77 17.08
CA GLU A 2 18.82 -3.42 15.93
C GLU A 2 19.68 -3.24 14.66
N ARG A 3 19.28 -3.89 13.56
CA ARG A 3 19.94 -3.77 12.26
C ARG A 3 19.29 -2.64 11.47
N ASN A 4 19.81 -1.43 11.59
CA ASN A 4 19.55 -0.37 10.61
C ASN A 4 20.29 -0.71 9.31
N LEU A 5 19.61 -1.42 8.40
CA LEU A 5 20.07 -1.58 7.02
C LEU A 5 19.92 -0.21 6.31
N ILE A 6 20.95 0.62 6.44
CA ILE A 6 21.12 1.83 5.65
C ILE A 6 21.23 1.40 4.19
N PHE A 7 20.16 1.59 3.41
CA PHE A 7 20.12 1.37 1.98
C PHE A 7 21.10 2.30 1.27
N LYS A 8 22.37 1.90 1.18
CA LYS A 8 23.34 2.48 0.25
C LYS A 8 23.04 1.96 -1.16
N LYS A 9 22.02 2.51 -1.82
CA LYS A 9 21.91 2.43 -3.28
C LYS A 9 22.45 3.72 -3.87
N ARG A 10 23.46 3.56 -4.71
CA ARG A 10 24.11 4.59 -5.54
C ARG A 10 23.04 5.51 -6.14
N LYS A 11 23.23 6.83 -5.98
CA LYS A 11 22.36 7.88 -6.51
C LYS A 11 22.44 7.87 -8.05
N LYS A 12 21.80 6.88 -8.68
CA LYS A 12 21.46 6.90 -10.11
C LYS A 12 20.63 8.17 -10.28
N ARG A 13 20.97 9.06 -11.22
CA ARG A 13 20.14 10.23 -11.50
C ARG A 13 18.74 9.71 -11.78
N SER A 14 17.82 9.94 -10.83
CA SER A 14 16.45 9.49 -10.93
C SER A 14 15.86 10.17 -12.15
N ASN A 15 15.34 9.37 -13.10
CA ASN A 15 14.57 9.94 -14.20
C ASN A 15 13.37 10.69 -13.57
N PRO A 16 13.02 11.91 -13.99
CA PRO A 16 11.80 12.57 -13.54
C PRO A 16 10.57 11.64 -13.53
N ASP A 17 10.42 10.79 -14.55
CA ASP A 17 9.32 9.82 -14.61
C ASP A 17 9.40 8.79 -13.48
N GLU A 18 10.60 8.35 -13.09
CA GLU A 18 10.78 7.42 -11.97
C GLU A 18 10.32 8.05 -10.65
N ILE A 19 10.58 9.35 -10.47
CA ILE A 19 10.10 10.10 -9.30
C ILE A 19 8.58 10.19 -9.32
N LEU A 20 7.99 10.58 -10.46
CA LEU A 20 6.54 10.71 -10.60
C LEU A 20 5.81 9.37 -10.44
N LYS A 21 6.39 8.28 -10.95
CA LYS A 21 5.94 6.90 -10.73
C LYS A 21 5.88 6.57 -9.24
N VAL A 22 6.98 6.79 -8.53
CA VAL A 22 7.05 6.52 -7.08
C VAL A 22 6.04 7.37 -6.32
N THR A 23 5.92 8.66 -6.67
CA THR A 23 4.94 9.57 -6.06
C THR A 23 3.51 9.09 -6.27
N ALA A 24 3.13 8.71 -7.49
CA ALA A 24 1.79 8.20 -7.78
C ALA A 24 1.48 6.90 -7.00
N LEU A 25 2.45 5.99 -6.90
CA LEU A 25 2.30 4.76 -6.11
C LEU A 25 2.22 5.02 -4.60
N VAL A 26 2.90 6.06 -4.09
CA VAL A 26 2.78 6.48 -2.69
C VAL A 26 1.40 7.06 -2.41
N TYR A 27 0.90 7.93 -3.29
CA TYR A 27 -0.44 8.48 -3.14
C TYR A 27 -1.52 7.41 -3.28
N LEU A 28 -1.32 6.38 -4.11
CA LEU A 28 -2.24 5.24 -4.17
C LEU A 28 -2.32 4.51 -2.81
N LYS A 29 -1.18 4.31 -2.14
CA LYS A 29 -1.17 3.71 -0.79
C LYS A 29 -1.90 4.57 0.23
N ASP A 30 -1.69 5.88 0.17
CA ASP A 30 -2.34 6.82 1.09
C ASP A 30 -3.85 6.88 0.86
N ALA A 31 -4.29 6.95 -0.39
CA ALA A 31 -5.71 6.91 -0.76
C ALA A 31 -6.39 5.63 -0.27
N LEU A 32 -5.74 4.46 -0.43
CA LEU A 32 -6.25 3.20 0.11
C LEU A 32 -6.33 3.22 1.64
N ALA A 33 -5.29 3.71 2.31
CA ALA A 33 -5.25 3.77 3.78
C ALA A 33 -6.27 4.76 4.38
N THR A 34 -6.65 5.79 3.63
CA THR A 34 -7.62 6.82 4.01
C THR A 34 -9.01 6.59 3.39
N GLU A 35 -9.22 5.45 2.75
CA GLU A 35 -10.49 5.04 2.14
C GLU A 35 -11.01 6.01 1.04
N ARG A 36 -10.11 6.77 0.42
CA ARG A 36 -10.38 7.69 -0.71
C ARG A 36 -10.36 6.94 -2.04
N PHE A 37 -11.29 5.99 -2.20
CA PHE A 37 -11.30 5.05 -3.34
C PHE A 37 -11.55 5.73 -4.69
N GLU A 38 -12.25 6.85 -4.71
CA GLU A 38 -12.50 7.67 -5.90
C GLU A 38 -11.20 8.21 -6.53
N GLU A 39 -10.18 8.50 -5.71
CA GLU A 39 -8.88 9.00 -6.18
C GLU A 39 -7.98 7.87 -6.71
N CYS A 40 -8.24 6.62 -6.31
CA CYS A 40 -7.39 5.48 -6.67
C CYS A 40 -7.31 5.25 -8.18
N ALA A 41 -8.41 5.45 -8.91
CA ALA A 41 -8.46 5.25 -10.35
C ALA A 41 -7.50 6.21 -11.09
N GLU A 42 -7.52 7.49 -10.75
CA GLU A 42 -6.64 8.50 -11.34
C GLU A 42 -5.17 8.25 -11.00
N LEU A 43 -4.90 7.87 -9.75
CA LEU A 43 -3.53 7.55 -9.30
C LEU A 43 -2.95 6.33 -10.00
N ILE A 44 -3.77 5.31 -10.29
CA ILE A 44 -3.37 4.14 -11.09
C ILE A 44 -3.06 4.54 -12.53
N VAL A 45 -3.87 5.41 -13.15
CA VAL A 45 -3.61 5.91 -14.50
C VAL A 45 -2.28 6.66 -14.54
N LYS A 46 -2.09 7.64 -13.63
CA LYS A 46 -0.85 8.41 -13.51
C LYS A 46 0.36 7.50 -13.28
N ALA A 47 0.27 6.52 -12.38
CA ALA A 47 1.35 5.58 -12.13
C ALA A 47 1.75 4.82 -13.41
N LYS A 48 0.78 4.35 -14.19
CA LYS A 48 1.03 3.66 -15.48
C LYS A 48 1.66 4.59 -16.51
N GLU A 49 1.21 5.84 -16.61
CA GLU A 49 1.78 6.85 -17.51
C GLU A 49 3.28 7.07 -17.24
N PHE A 50 3.70 7.00 -15.97
CA PHE A 50 5.11 7.09 -15.57
C PHE A 50 5.84 5.73 -15.55
N GLY A 51 5.25 4.68 -16.12
CA GLY A 51 5.89 3.38 -16.31
C GLY A 51 5.78 2.43 -15.12
N ALA A 52 4.77 2.58 -14.25
CA ALA A 52 4.48 1.57 -13.23
C ALA A 52 3.99 0.28 -13.89
N ASP A 53 4.62 -0.82 -13.51
CA ASP A 53 4.19 -2.14 -13.95
C ASP A 53 2.88 -2.53 -13.22
N PRO A 54 1.95 -3.25 -13.88
CA PRO A 54 0.75 -3.76 -13.22
C PRO A 54 1.02 -4.56 -11.94
N SER A 55 2.16 -5.25 -11.84
CA SER A 55 2.56 -5.98 -10.63
C SER A 55 2.88 -5.06 -9.45
N GLU A 56 3.44 -3.87 -9.68
CA GLU A 56 3.70 -2.87 -8.63
C GLU A 56 2.38 -2.36 -8.04
N ILE A 57 1.40 -2.07 -8.89
CA ILE A 57 0.07 -1.63 -8.49
C ILE A 57 -0.68 -2.77 -7.78
N ASN A 58 -0.66 -3.97 -8.34
CA ASN A 58 -1.35 -5.12 -7.77
C ASN A 58 -0.79 -5.52 -6.40
N SER A 59 0.52 -5.41 -6.20
CA SER A 59 1.17 -5.64 -4.91
C SER A 59 0.66 -4.67 -3.83
N ILE A 60 0.44 -3.40 -4.18
CA ILE A 60 -0.12 -2.40 -3.27
C ILE A 60 -1.55 -2.76 -2.86
N ILE A 61 -2.40 -3.05 -3.85
CA ILE A 61 -3.82 -3.38 -3.63
C ILE A 61 -3.94 -4.68 -2.81
N THR A 62 -3.20 -5.72 -3.20
CA THR A 62 -3.22 -7.02 -2.50
C THR A 62 -2.84 -6.85 -1.04
N ARG A 63 -1.76 -6.12 -0.75
CA ARG A 63 -1.34 -5.84 0.62
C ARG A 63 -2.40 -5.12 1.44
N TYR A 64 -3.10 -4.15 0.84
CA TYR A 64 -4.19 -3.45 1.51
C TYR A 64 -5.36 -4.40 1.82
N VAL A 65 -5.79 -5.21 0.84
CA VAL A 65 -6.86 -6.21 1.03
C VAL A 65 -6.50 -7.21 2.13
N ASP A 66 -5.26 -7.70 2.16
CA ASP A 66 -4.79 -8.62 3.20
C ASP A 66 -4.80 -7.97 4.59
N GLN A 67 -4.43 -6.69 4.69
CA GLN A 67 -4.48 -5.94 5.93
C GLN A 67 -5.93 -5.79 6.42
N VAL A 68 -6.86 -5.36 5.55
CA VAL A 68 -8.28 -5.24 5.89
C VAL A 68 -8.86 -6.59 6.33
N ARG A 69 -8.56 -7.66 5.60
CA ARG A 69 -9.02 -9.02 5.93
C ARG A 69 -8.51 -9.47 7.30
N THR A 70 -7.24 -9.20 7.60
CA THR A 70 -6.65 -9.54 8.91
C THR A 70 -7.32 -8.76 10.03
N SER A 71 -7.60 -7.48 9.84
CA SER A 71 -8.31 -6.64 10.81
C SER A 71 -9.73 -7.13 11.08
N LEU A 72 -10.46 -7.54 10.04
CA LEU A 72 -11.81 -8.09 10.17
C LEU A 72 -11.84 -9.42 10.92
N ASN A 73 -10.93 -10.34 10.59
CA ASN A 73 -10.82 -11.63 11.27
C ASN A 73 -10.48 -11.44 12.76
N SER A 74 -9.54 -10.55 13.06
CA SER A 74 -9.16 -10.23 14.44
C SER A 74 -10.32 -9.65 15.25
N ALA A 75 -11.15 -8.81 14.63
CA ALA A 75 -12.35 -8.26 15.28
C ALA A 75 -13.42 -9.34 15.55
N ALA A 76 -13.58 -10.31 14.64
CA ALA A 76 -14.51 -11.42 14.82
C ALA A 76 -14.09 -12.35 15.97
N ASP A 77 -12.81 -12.70 16.06
CA ASP A 77 -12.25 -13.51 17.15
C ASP A 77 -12.45 -12.86 18.53
N ASN A 78 -12.22 -11.55 18.63
CA ASN A 78 -12.42 -10.82 19.88
C ASN A 78 -13.91 -10.78 20.30
N LYS A 79 -14.83 -10.69 19.33
CA LYS A 79 -16.27 -10.71 19.60
C LYS A 79 -16.77 -12.08 20.07
N ALA A 80 -16.18 -13.16 19.59
CA ALA A 80 -16.51 -14.52 20.04
C ALA A 80 -16.07 -14.78 21.49
N LYS A 81 -14.88 -14.29 21.87
CA LYS A 81 -14.34 -14.42 23.23
C LYS A 81 -15.13 -13.63 24.28
N ASN A 82 -15.68 -12.47 23.92
CA ASN A 82 -16.50 -11.65 24.82
C ASN A 82 -17.97 -12.12 24.96
N ARG A 83 -18.35 -13.24 24.34
CA ARG A 83 -19.71 -13.82 24.41
C ARG A 83 -19.80 -15.12 25.21
N LEU A 84 -18.81 -15.42 26.06
CA LEU A 84 -18.93 -16.51 27.03
C LEU A 84 -20.03 -16.16 28.06
N PRO A 85 -20.99 -17.06 28.32
CA PRO A 85 -22.07 -16.81 29.27
C PRO A 85 -21.53 -16.81 30.70
N ILE A 86 -22.11 -15.93 31.52
CA ILE A 86 -21.97 -15.89 32.98
C ILE A 86 -22.73 -17.07 33.57
#